data_AF-A0A377W1G5-F1
#
_entry.id   AF-A0A377W1G5-F1
#
_cell.length_a   1.000
_cell.length_b   1.000
_cell.length_c   1.000
_cell.angle_alpha   90.00
_cell.angle_beta   90.00
_cell.angle_gamma   90.00
#
_symmetry.space_group_name_H-M   'P 1'
#
loop_
_entity.id
_entity.type
_entity.pdbx_description
1 polymer ?
#
loop_
_entity_poly.entity_id
_entity_poly.type
_entity_poly.pdbx_seq_one_letter_code
_entity_poly.pdbx_strand_id
1 'polypeptide(L)' 'MNPPAVGLPQSIGIGKGTVSLDDFDQTELVISIGHNPGTNHPRMMGTLHELSRRGVPIIVFQSAA' A
#
# COMPACT_ATOMS: atom_id res chain seq x y z
N MET A 1 -17.57 -16.26 -8.71
CA MET A 1 -16.34 -15.80 -8.02
C MET A 1 -16.34 -14.29 -8.07
N ASN A 2 -16.38 -13.60 -6.94
CA ASN A 2 -16.34 -12.13 -6.92
C ASN A 2 -14.89 -11.65 -7.06
N PRO A 3 -14.60 -10.62 -7.87
CA PRO A 3 -13.24 -10.09 -8.01
C PRO A 3 -12.75 -9.48 -6.69
N PRO A 4 -11.45 -9.55 -6.36
CA PRO A 4 -10.90 -9.15 -5.05
C PRO A 4 -11.15 -7.69 -4.64
N ALA A 5 -11.63 -6.83 -5.56
CA ALA A 5 -11.88 -5.42 -5.35
C ALA A 5 -13.38 -5.06 -5.23
N VAL A 6 -14.24 -5.93 -4.70
CA VAL A 6 -15.69 -5.70 -4.64
C VAL A 6 -16.12 -4.41 -3.93
N GLY A 7 -15.38 -3.95 -2.92
CA GLY A 7 -15.71 -2.74 -2.18
C GLY A 7 -15.29 -1.44 -2.87
N LEU A 8 -14.27 -1.48 -3.72
CA LEU A 8 -13.68 -0.25 -4.30
C LEU A 8 -14.63 0.50 -5.25
N PRO A 9 -15.43 -0.14 -6.14
CA PRO A 9 -16.40 0.57 -6.97
C PRO A 9 -17.43 1.35 -6.15
N GLN A 10 -17.86 0.82 -5.00
CA GLN A 10 -18.82 1.50 -4.13
C GLN A 10 -18.18 2.66 -3.35
N SER A 11 -16.90 2.55 -3.00
CA SER A 11 -16.19 3.58 -2.22
C SER A 11 -15.61 4.70 -3.07
N ILE A 12 -14.98 4.38 -4.19
CA ILE A 12 -14.19 5.34 -5.01
C ILE A 12 -14.57 5.32 -6.50
N GLY A 13 -15.64 4.60 -6.89
CA GLY A 13 -16.11 4.52 -8.28
C GLY A 13 -15.23 3.69 -9.23
N ILE A 14 -14.11 3.14 -8.74
CA ILE A 14 -13.11 2.42 -9.54
C ILE A 14 -12.78 1.07 -8.87
N GLY A 15 -12.69 0.00 -9.64
CA GLY A 15 -12.41 -1.36 -9.14
C GLY A 15 -10.93 -1.71 -8.89
N LYS A 16 -10.07 -0.72 -8.68
CA LYS A 16 -8.61 -0.90 -8.52
C LYS A 16 -8.01 0.23 -7.69
N GLY A 17 -6.81 0.02 -7.18
CA GLY A 17 -6.03 1.06 -6.53
C GLY A 17 -5.70 2.22 -7.48
N THR A 18 -5.58 3.42 -6.91
CA THR A 18 -5.34 4.68 -7.62
C THR A 18 -3.92 5.22 -7.45
N VAL A 19 -3.13 4.62 -6.55
CA VAL A 19 -1.77 5.06 -6.22
C VAL A 19 -0.80 4.78 -7.38
N SER A 20 -0.03 5.81 -7.72
CA SER A 20 1.11 5.80 -8.65
C SER A 20 2.43 5.81 -7.88
N LEU A 21 3.56 5.71 -8.59
CA LEU A 21 4.87 5.83 -7.96
C LEU A 21 5.17 7.26 -7.50
N ASP A 22 4.71 8.26 -8.25
CA ASP A 22 4.93 9.68 -7.95
C ASP A 22 4.25 10.12 -6.64
N ASP A 23 3.15 9.45 -6.26
CA ASP A 23 2.46 9.72 -4.99
C ASP A 23 3.38 9.44 -3.78
N PHE A 24 4.33 8.51 -3.89
CA PHE A 24 5.28 8.22 -2.82
C PHE A 24 6.27 9.37 -2.59
N ASP A 25 6.58 10.17 -3.59
CA ASP A 25 7.48 11.32 -3.44
C ASP A 25 6.89 12.39 -2.52
N GLN A 26 5.55 12.48 -2.45
CA GLN A 26 4.84 13.44 -1.59
C GLN A 26 4.21 12.79 -0.35
N THR A 27 4.42 11.49 -0.13
CA THR A 27 3.79 10.76 0.95
C THR A 27 4.39 11.14 2.31
N GLU A 28 3.51 11.45 3.28
CA GLU A 28 3.88 11.77 4.65
C GLU A 28 3.47 10.69 5.67
N LEU A 29 2.71 9.69 5.24
CA LEU A 29 2.29 8.54 6.06
C LEU A 29 1.94 7.35 5.16
N VAL A 30 2.42 6.16 5.51
CA VAL A 30 1.98 4.90 4.91
C VAL A 30 1.26 4.05 5.93
N ILE A 31 0.08 3.53 5.56
CA ILE A 31 -0.65 2.54 6.34
C ILE A 31 -0.77 1.27 5.49
N SER A 32 -0.17 0.18 5.95
CA SER A 32 -0.18 -1.13 5.31
C SER A 32 -1.06 -2.09 6.11
N ILE A 33 -2.17 -2.54 5.54
CA ILE A 33 -3.15 -3.42 6.22
C ILE A 33 -3.25 -4.73 5.44
N GLY A 34 -2.98 -5.86 6.10
CA GLY A 34 -3.07 -7.19 5.47
C GLY A 34 -2.14 -7.39 4.27
N HIS A 35 -1.10 -6.56 4.16
CA HIS A 35 -0.17 -6.53 3.03
C HIS A 35 1.24 -6.90 3.48
N ASN A 36 1.83 -7.86 2.77
CA ASN A 36 3.20 -8.31 2.99
C ASN A 36 4.05 -8.01 1.73
N PRO A 37 4.64 -6.81 1.63
CA PRO A 37 5.41 -6.40 0.45
C PRO A 37 6.70 -7.22 0.29
N GLY A 38 7.31 -7.71 1.37
CA GLY A 38 8.53 -8.53 1.29
C GLY A 38 8.32 -9.85 0.53
N THR A 39 7.14 -10.46 0.62
CA THR A 39 6.83 -11.73 -0.05
C THR A 39 6.09 -11.52 -1.37
N ASN A 40 5.05 -10.69 -1.38
CA ASN A 40 4.12 -10.62 -2.52
C ASN A 40 4.44 -9.46 -3.49
N HIS A 41 5.15 -8.42 -3.03
CA HIS A 41 5.46 -7.22 -3.81
C HIS A 41 6.90 -6.72 -3.58
N PRO A 42 7.94 -7.54 -3.79
CA PRO A 42 9.32 -7.21 -3.40
C PRO A 42 9.85 -5.93 -4.08
N ARG A 43 9.33 -5.57 -5.25
CA ARG A 43 9.64 -4.31 -5.95
C ARG A 43 9.24 -3.06 -5.15
N MET A 44 8.25 -3.15 -4.28
CA MET A 44 7.80 -2.05 -3.42
C MET A 44 8.78 -1.77 -2.27
N MET A 45 9.67 -2.71 -1.95
CA MET A 45 10.61 -2.55 -0.83
C MET A 45 11.58 -1.39 -1.02
N GLY A 46 11.97 -1.08 -2.27
CA GLY A 46 12.79 0.10 -2.57
C GLY A 46 12.06 1.40 -2.20
N THR A 47 10.81 1.53 -2.61
CA THR A 47 9.97 2.69 -2.27
C THR A 47 9.77 2.84 -0.76
N LEU A 48 9.43 1.75 -0.06
CA LEU A 48 9.26 1.79 1.40
C LEU A 48 10.57 2.13 2.13
N HIS A 49 11.71 1.69 1.60
CA HIS A 49 13.02 2.06 2.12
C HIS A 49 13.29 3.56 1.97
N GLU A 50 13.02 4.15 0.81
CA GLU A 50 13.19 5.59 0.58
C GLU A 50 12.26 6.44 1.48
N LEU A 51 11.02 6.02 1.66
CA LEU A 51 10.09 6.66 2.61
C LEU A 51 10.62 6.60 4.04
N SER A 52 11.10 5.42 4.47
CA SER A 52 11.70 5.25 5.79
C SER A 52 12.92 6.16 6.00
N ARG A 53 13.79 6.31 4.99
CA ARG A 53 14.95 7.22 5.02
C ARG A 53 14.55 8.69 5.14
N ARG A 54 13.41 9.06 4.57
CA ARG A 54 12.82 10.41 4.69
C ARG A 54 12.14 10.65 6.05
N GLY A 55 12.06 9.63 6.91
CA GLY A 55 11.38 9.70 8.19
C GLY A 55 9.86 9.60 8.09
N VAL A 56 9.33 9.16 6.94
CA VAL A 56 7.89 8.93 6.76
C VAL A 56 7.45 7.76 7.64
N PRO A 57 6.46 7.92 8.53
CA PRO A 57 5.95 6.82 9.33
C PRO A 57 5.30 5.75 8.44
N ILE A 58 5.64 4.49 8.69
CA ILE A 58 5.07 3.33 8.02
C ILE A 58 4.43 2.44 9.09
N ILE A 59 3.10 2.42 9.14
CA ILE A 59 2.33 1.68 10.14
C ILE A 59 1.82 0.39 9.48
N VAL A 60 2.07 -0.75 10.12
CA VAL A 60 1.69 -2.07 9.59
C VAL A 60 0.70 -2.76 10.51
N PHE A 61 -0.45 -3.15 9.94
CA PHE A 61 -1.45 -3.98 10.58
C PHE A 61 -1.51 -5.33 9.86
N GLN A 62 -0.70 -6.27 10.36
CA GLN A 62 -0.68 -7.66 9.93
C GLN A 62 -1.23 -8.51 11.09
N SER A 63 -2.21 -9.36 10.84
CA SER A 63 -2.56 -10.39 11.83
C SER A 63 -1.35 -11.32 11.97
N ALA A 64 -0.76 -11.40 13.16
CA ALA A 64 0.03 -12.56 13.50
C ALA A 64 -0.95 -13.74 13.58
N ALA A 65 -0.72 -14.79 12.80
CA ALA A 65 -1.30 -16.09 13.08
C ALA A 65 -0.46 -16.75 14.18
#